data_AF-A0A9E3BSX5-F1
#
_entry.id   AF-A0A9E3BSX5-F1
#
_cell.length_a   1.000
_cell.length_b   1.000
_cell.length_c   1.000
_cell.angle_alpha   90.00
_cell.angle_beta   90.00
_cell.angle_gamma   90.00
#
_symmetry.space_group_name_H-M   'P 1'
#
loop_
_entity.id
_entity.type
_entity.pdbx_description
1 polymer ?
#
loop_
_entity_poly.entity_id
_entity_poly.type
_entity_poly.pdbx_seq_one_letter_code
_entity_poly.pdbx_strand_id
1 'polypeptide(L)'
;MQHLTLEAIARLVDEPPHAEEALHLEGCADCRMELEEMRGQTAALAGLADPEPSPFAWPALEARLREEGVIRPQETAKVRPRHSPVLRMAASVAVLVLGGTVGRELWRGGTVNRMDPERIPSRAAGSPVAAPALRTVPAVTVGAPPVQTAARADPPAGGEPSAEAEAPKRTLRSAAHSAPRRSGASATAAQLRAAQADYVSALSEYASVADDERADPVVRLAALEGLVRATRTALERAPEDPVINGYYLAAMGKRDATLQRMARSSEETWY
;
A
#
# COMPACT_ATOMS: atom_id res chain seq x y z
N MET A 1 -37.72 -8.23 -14.85
CA MET A 1 -37.67 -8.19 -13.38
C MET A 1 -36.63 -7.14 -13.01
N GLN A 2 -36.86 -6.36 -11.95
CA GLN A 2 -35.87 -5.37 -11.52
C GLN A 2 -34.75 -6.10 -10.76
N HIS A 3 -33.50 -5.84 -11.11
CA HIS A 3 -32.32 -6.37 -10.44
C HIS A 3 -32.10 -5.67 -9.09
N LEU A 4 -31.34 -6.31 -8.19
CA LEU A 4 -30.82 -5.64 -7.00
C LEU A 4 -29.91 -4.47 -7.40
N THR A 5 -29.90 -3.42 -6.58
CA THR A 5 -28.97 -2.30 -6.81
C THR A 5 -27.53 -2.74 -6.54
N LEU A 6 -26.56 -2.04 -7.13
CA LEU A 6 -25.15 -2.33 -6.93
C LEU A 6 -24.76 -2.22 -5.45
N GLU A 7 -25.30 -1.23 -4.73
CA GLU A 7 -25.08 -1.04 -3.31
C GLU A 7 -25.62 -2.21 -2.48
N ALA A 8 -26.79 -2.75 -2.85
CA ALA A 8 -27.34 -3.93 -2.19
C ALA A 8 -26.44 -5.15 -2.42
N ILE A 9 -25.98 -5.38 -3.66
CA ILE A 9 -25.06 -6.48 -3.98
C ILE A 9 -23.73 -6.32 -3.23
N ALA A 10 -23.17 -5.11 -3.15
CA ALA A 10 -21.94 -4.83 -2.42
C ALA A 10 -22.09 -5.12 -0.92
N ARG A 11 -23.22 -4.75 -0.29
CA ARG A 11 -23.51 -5.08 1.11
C ARG A 11 -23.53 -6.60 1.35
N LEU A 12 -24.08 -7.36 0.39
CA LEU A 12 -24.18 -8.83 0.47
C LEU A 12 -22.83 -9.56 0.37
N VAL A 13 -21.75 -8.86 0.04
CA VAL A 13 -20.39 -9.44 0.08
C VAL A 13 -20.05 -9.84 1.52
N ASP A 14 -20.33 -8.95 2.49
CA ASP A 14 -19.96 -9.11 3.90
C ASP A 14 -21.14 -9.49 4.80
N GLU A 15 -22.38 -9.18 4.39
CA GLU A 15 -23.58 -9.41 5.18
C GLU A 15 -24.49 -10.51 4.59
N PRO A 16 -25.23 -11.24 5.44
CA PRO A 16 -26.20 -12.21 4.95
C PRO A 16 -27.39 -11.52 4.24
N PRO A 17 -27.97 -12.14 3.19
CA PRO A 17 -29.14 -11.61 2.52
C PRO A 17 -30.39 -11.65 3.41
N HIS A 18 -31.24 -10.65 3.27
CA HIS A 18 -32.59 -10.68 3.78
C HIS A 18 -33.44 -11.67 2.99
N ALA A 19 -34.59 -12.11 3.54
CA ALA A 19 -35.42 -13.15 2.93
C ALA A 19 -35.84 -12.83 1.49
N GLU A 20 -36.18 -11.57 1.21
CA GLU A 20 -36.59 -11.13 -0.14
C GLU A 20 -35.42 -11.13 -1.13
N GLU A 21 -34.23 -10.72 -0.69
CA GLU A 21 -33.01 -10.75 -1.49
C GLU A 21 -32.56 -12.19 -1.76
N ALA A 22 -32.69 -13.09 -0.78
CA ALA A 22 -32.39 -14.51 -0.95
C ALA A 22 -33.31 -15.15 -2.00
N LEU A 23 -34.61 -14.89 -1.93
CA LEU A 23 -35.57 -15.33 -2.95
C LEU A 23 -35.24 -14.76 -4.34
N HIS A 24 -34.81 -13.50 -4.40
CA HIS A 24 -34.35 -12.90 -5.66
C HIS A 24 -33.09 -13.59 -6.20
N LEU A 25 -32.10 -13.84 -5.35
CA LEU A 25 -30.86 -14.51 -5.71
C LEU A 25 -31.10 -15.97 -6.12
N GLU A 26 -32.14 -16.65 -5.64
CA GLU A 26 -32.54 -17.97 -6.15
C GLU A 26 -33.09 -17.88 -7.58
N GLY A 27 -33.77 -16.78 -7.92
CA GLY A 27 -34.42 -16.58 -9.22
C GLY A 27 -33.58 -15.85 -10.29
N CYS A 28 -32.57 -15.08 -9.90
CA CYS A 28 -31.82 -14.20 -10.81
C CYS A 28 -30.35 -14.62 -10.96
N ALA A 29 -29.98 -15.12 -12.15
CA ALA A 29 -28.60 -15.54 -12.44
C ALA A 29 -27.61 -14.37 -12.51
N ASP A 30 -28.02 -13.23 -13.06
CA ASP A 30 -27.15 -12.07 -13.23
C ASP A 30 -26.71 -11.50 -11.87
N CYS A 31 -27.66 -11.33 -10.93
CA CYS A 31 -27.33 -10.86 -9.58
C CYS A 31 -26.46 -11.85 -8.80
N ARG A 32 -26.61 -13.16 -9.01
CA ARG A 32 -25.71 -14.16 -8.41
C ARG A 32 -24.30 -14.05 -8.96
N MET A 33 -24.17 -13.96 -10.28
CA MET A 33 -22.87 -13.85 -10.95
C MET A 33 -22.12 -12.60 -10.49
N GLU A 34 -22.80 -11.46 -10.42
CA GLU A 34 -22.23 -10.20 -9.92
C GLU A 34 -21.74 -10.34 -8.47
N LEU A 35 -22.56 -10.95 -7.59
CA LEU A 35 -22.20 -11.18 -6.19
C LEU A 35 -21.00 -12.14 -6.05
N GLU A 36 -20.96 -13.21 -6.83
CA GLU A 36 -19.84 -14.16 -6.86
C GLU A 36 -18.56 -13.51 -7.36
N GLU A 37 -18.64 -12.64 -8.37
CA GLU A 37 -17.51 -11.87 -8.86
C GLU A 37 -16.95 -10.94 -7.78
N MET A 38 -17.80 -10.15 -7.11
CA MET A 38 -17.38 -9.26 -6.03
C MET A 38 -16.77 -10.02 -4.84
N ARG A 39 -17.33 -11.17 -4.46
CA ARG A 39 -16.75 -12.05 -3.44
C ARG A 39 -15.42 -12.63 -3.86
N GLY A 40 -15.27 -12.99 -5.14
CA GLY A 40 -14.00 -13.45 -5.71
C GLY A 40 -12.91 -12.39 -5.66
N GLN A 41 -13.25 -11.14 -6.00
CA GLN A 41 -12.33 -10.00 -5.89
C GLN A 41 -11.93 -9.74 -4.43
N THR A 42 -12.89 -9.78 -3.49
CA THR A 42 -12.62 -9.60 -2.06
C THR A 42 -11.71 -10.69 -1.51
N ALA A 43 -11.94 -11.95 -1.90
CA ALA A 43 -11.07 -13.06 -1.53
C ALA A 43 -9.66 -12.93 -2.13
N ALA A 44 -9.55 -12.45 -3.37
CA ALA A 44 -8.25 -12.18 -4.00
C ALA A 44 -7.47 -11.08 -3.27
N LEU A 45 -8.15 -10.02 -2.83
CA LEU A 45 -7.56 -8.96 -2.03
C LEU A 45 -7.14 -9.46 -0.64
N ALA A 46 -7.94 -10.31 0.00
CA ALA A 46 -7.62 -10.90 1.30
C ALA A 46 -6.40 -11.84 1.25
N GLY A 47 -6.06 -12.35 0.06
CA GLY A 47 -4.86 -13.18 -0.16
C GLY A 47 -3.56 -12.38 -0.33
N LEU A 48 -3.63 -11.04 -0.40
CA LEU A 48 -2.44 -10.20 -0.45
C LEU A 48 -1.74 -10.20 0.91
N ALA A 49 -0.41 -10.00 0.90
CA ALA A 49 0.33 -9.86 2.15
C ALA A 49 -0.14 -8.63 2.91
N ASP A 50 -0.46 -8.80 4.20
CA ASP A 50 -0.79 -7.68 5.07
C ASP A 50 0.37 -6.68 5.09
N PRO A 51 0.18 -5.43 4.65
CA PRO A 51 1.22 -4.44 4.73
C PRO A 51 1.52 -4.16 6.20
N GLU A 52 2.76 -4.38 6.62
CA GLU A 52 3.17 -4.05 7.99
C GLU A 52 3.04 -2.53 8.18
N PRO A 53 2.17 -2.06 9.10
CA PRO A 53 2.02 -0.65 9.34
C PRO A 53 3.35 -0.08 9.87
N SER A 54 3.66 1.16 9.50
CA SER A 54 4.82 1.85 10.07
C SER A 54 4.77 1.79 11.60
N PRO A 55 5.89 1.52 12.30
CA PRO A 55 5.93 1.45 13.75
C PRO A 55 5.49 2.76 14.43
N PHE A 56 5.49 3.87 13.70
CA PHE A 56 5.05 5.19 14.17
C PHE A 56 3.58 5.52 13.85
N ALA A 57 2.92 4.73 13.00
CA ALA A 57 1.53 5.00 12.62
C ALA A 57 0.59 4.91 13.82
N TRP A 58 0.79 3.91 14.68
CA TRP A 58 -0.07 3.70 15.84
C TRP A 58 0.09 4.76 16.94
N PRO A 59 1.33 5.12 17.37
CA PRO A 59 1.52 6.24 18.29
C PRO A 59 0.98 7.58 17.77
N ALA A 60 1.13 7.85 16.47
CA ALA A 60 0.61 9.08 15.86
C ALA A 60 -0.92 9.12 15.87
N LEU A 61 -1.59 8.00 15.56
CA LEU A 61 -3.04 7.90 15.66
C LEU A 61 -3.53 8.05 17.10
N GLU A 62 -2.86 7.40 18.06
CA GLU A 62 -3.20 7.51 19.48
C GLU A 62 -3.09 8.96 19.98
N ALA A 63 -2.04 9.67 19.56
CA ALA A 63 -1.88 11.08 19.88
C ALA A 63 -3.06 11.92 19.34
N ARG A 64 -3.47 11.68 18.08
CA ARG A 64 -4.63 12.36 17.48
C ARG A 64 -5.94 12.05 18.16
N LEU A 65 -6.22 10.78 18.44
CA LEU A 65 -7.43 10.37 19.14
C LEU A 65 -7.50 10.92 20.58
N ARG A 66 -6.35 11.18 21.21
CA ARG A 66 -6.26 11.85 22.51
C ARG A 66 -6.53 13.35 22.39
N GLU A 67 -5.99 14.01 21.37
CA GLU A 67 -6.28 15.42 21.06
C GLU A 67 -7.77 15.65 20.76
N GLU A 68 -8.40 14.73 20.04
CA GLU A 68 -9.83 14.74 19.73
C GLU A 68 -10.71 14.35 20.94
N GLY A 69 -10.09 13.90 22.04
CA GLY A 69 -10.80 13.51 23.26
C GLY A 69 -11.56 12.18 23.16
N VAL A 70 -11.35 11.41 22.09
CA VAL A 70 -11.91 10.06 21.91
C VAL A 70 -11.29 9.10 22.92
N ILE A 71 -9.98 9.20 23.13
CA ILE A 71 -9.26 8.45 24.17
C ILE A 71 -9.08 9.36 25.38
N ARG A 72 -9.84 9.09 26.45
CA ARG A 72 -9.55 9.68 27.75
C ARG A 72 -8.25 9.08 28.29
N PRO A 73 -7.29 9.88 28.78
CA PRO A 73 -6.20 9.33 29.56
C PRO A 73 -6.84 8.57 30.72
N GLN A 74 -6.57 7.26 30.78
CA GLN A 74 -6.96 6.48 31.95
C GLN A 74 -6.17 7.08 33.10
N GLU A 75 -6.82 7.94 33.90
CA GLU A 75 -6.24 8.44 35.12
C GLU A 75 -5.88 7.19 35.92
N THR A 76 -4.59 6.87 35.96
CA THR A 76 -4.08 5.80 36.81
C THR A 76 -4.51 6.23 38.19
N ALA A 77 -5.59 5.63 38.68
CA ALA A 77 -6.10 5.89 40.02
C ALA A 77 -4.88 5.75 40.91
N LYS A 78 -4.45 6.86 41.53
CA LYS A 78 -3.32 6.87 42.44
C LYS A 78 -3.68 5.89 43.55
N VAL A 79 -3.32 4.62 43.38
CA VAL A 79 -3.45 3.60 44.39
C VAL A 79 -2.47 4.03 45.46
N ARG A 80 -2.98 4.80 46.44
CA ARG A 80 -2.23 5.11 47.64
C ARG A 80 -1.82 3.76 48.22
N PRO A 81 -0.51 3.44 48.31
CA PRO A 81 -0.10 2.19 48.91
C PRO A 81 -0.46 2.26 50.40
N ARG A 82 -1.60 1.68 50.77
CA ARG A 82 -2.11 1.61 52.14
C ARG A 82 -1.58 0.38 52.85
N HIS A 83 -0.32 0.03 52.60
CA HIS A 83 0.34 -1.12 53.21
C HIS A 83 1.40 -0.61 54.18
N SER A 84 1.03 -0.58 55.46
CA SER A 84 1.97 -0.41 56.56
C SER A 84 3.04 -1.51 56.49
N PRO A 85 4.35 -1.17 56.54
CA PRO A 85 5.43 -2.16 56.49
C PRO A 85 5.36 -3.15 57.67
N VAL A 86 4.72 -2.76 58.77
CA VAL A 86 4.50 -3.62 59.95
C VAL A 86 3.56 -4.78 59.63
N LEU A 87 2.54 -4.56 58.79
CA LEU A 87 1.58 -5.60 58.42
C LEU A 87 2.22 -6.68 57.52
N ARG A 88 3.19 -6.29 56.68
CA ARG A 88 3.93 -7.22 55.82
C ARG A 88 4.88 -8.12 56.61
N MET A 89 5.52 -7.58 57.65
CA MET A 89 6.34 -8.35 58.57
C MET A 89 5.52 -9.35 59.39
N ALA A 90 4.33 -8.95 59.86
CA ALA A 90 3.44 -9.86 60.58
C ALA A 90 2.95 -11.02 59.68
N ALA A 91 2.62 -10.73 58.42
CA ALA A 91 2.19 -11.75 57.46
C ALA A 91 3.31 -12.73 57.09
N SER A 92 4.55 -12.25 56.88
CA SER A 92 5.68 -13.14 56.57
C SER A 92 6.03 -14.06 57.73
N VAL A 93 5.98 -13.58 58.98
CA VAL A 93 6.15 -14.43 60.18
C VAL A 93 5.02 -15.45 60.28
N ALA A 94 3.77 -15.06 60.05
CA ALA A 94 2.64 -15.98 60.10
C ALA A 94 2.76 -17.10 59.04
N VAL A 95 3.13 -16.78 57.80
CA VAL A 95 3.35 -17.78 56.74
C VAL A 95 4.53 -18.69 57.05
N LEU A 96 5.62 -18.16 57.62
CA LEU A 96 6.79 -18.96 57.99
C LEU A 96 6.46 -19.97 59.11
N VAL A 97 5.67 -19.55 60.10
CA VAL A 97 5.24 -20.43 61.21
C VAL A 97 4.24 -21.47 60.74
N LEU A 98 3.26 -21.10 59.91
CA LEU A 98 2.28 -22.05 59.35
C LEU A 98 2.92 -23.04 58.35
N GLY A 99 3.86 -22.56 57.53
CA GLY A 99 4.56 -23.39 56.54
C GLY A 99 5.60 -24.32 57.17
N GLY A 100 6.25 -23.90 58.26
CA GLY A 100 7.25 -24.69 58.97
C GLY A 100 6.69 -25.94 59.65
N THR A 101 5.44 -25.91 60.12
CA THR A 101 4.79 -27.07 60.76
C THR A 101 4.34 -28.11 59.74
N VAL A 102 3.87 -27.69 58.56
CA VAL A 102 3.45 -28.62 57.49
C VAL A 102 4.64 -29.25 56.77
N GLY A 103 5.72 -28.49 56.56
CA GLY A 103 6.94 -29.01 55.92
C GLY A 103 7.67 -30.09 56.73
N ARG A 104 7.58 -30.05 58.07
CA ARG A 104 8.27 -31.02 58.94
C ARG A 104 7.60 -32.39 58.96
N GLU A 105 6.29 -32.46 58.77
CA GLU A 105 5.53 -33.71 58.70
C GLU A 105 5.77 -34.44 57.36
N LEU A 106 5.87 -33.70 56.25
CA LEU A 106 6.11 -34.25 54.92
C LEU A 106 7.55 -34.77 54.71
N TRP A 107 8.54 -34.22 55.42
CA TRP A 107 9.95 -34.65 55.27
C TRP A 107 10.30 -35.94 56.02
N ARG A 108 9.47 -36.40 56.97
CA ARG A 108 9.70 -37.66 57.71
C ARG A 108 9.07 -38.90 57.07
N GLY A 109 8.24 -38.76 56.04
CA GLY A 109 7.45 -39.88 55.51
C GLY A 109 7.40 -40.08 53.99
N GLY A 110 8.05 -39.25 53.17
CA GLY A 110 7.87 -39.29 51.72
C GLY A 110 9.02 -39.91 50.96
N THR A 111 8.89 -41.17 50.56
CA THR A 111 9.70 -41.81 49.51
C THR A 111 9.71 -40.95 48.26
N VAL A 112 10.88 -40.40 47.92
CA VAL A 112 11.07 -39.59 46.71
C VAL A 112 10.89 -40.51 45.51
N ASN A 113 9.76 -40.39 44.82
CA ASN A 113 9.55 -41.03 43.54
C ASN A 113 10.60 -40.48 42.56
N ARG A 114 11.50 -41.37 42.15
CA ARG A 114 12.46 -41.17 41.08
C ARG A 114 11.67 -40.82 39.82
N MET A 115 11.77 -39.58 39.34
CA MET A 115 11.24 -39.21 38.03
C MET A 115 12.07 -39.91 36.95
N ASP A 116 11.39 -40.73 36.14
CA ASP A 116 11.93 -41.29 34.90
C ASP A 116 12.21 -40.15 33.90
N PRO A 117 13.43 -40.06 33.33
CA PRO A 117 13.80 -39.00 32.40
C PRO A 117 13.28 -39.22 30.95
N GLU A 118 12.41 -40.19 30.70
CA GLU A 118 12.10 -40.65 29.34
C GLU A 118 10.91 -39.96 28.65
N ARG A 119 10.40 -38.84 29.18
CA ARG A 119 9.41 -37.99 28.51
C ARG A 119 9.91 -36.57 28.30
N ILE A 120 10.86 -36.43 27.38
CA ILE A 120 11.12 -35.16 26.69
C ILE A 120 10.81 -35.39 25.22
N PRO A 121 9.77 -34.76 24.64
CA PRO A 121 9.57 -34.81 23.19
C PRO A 121 10.71 -34.07 22.48
N SER A 122 11.48 -34.80 21.68
CA SER A 122 12.51 -34.27 20.78
C SER A 122 11.91 -33.21 19.85
N ARG A 123 12.35 -31.97 20.06
CA ARG A 123 12.15 -30.85 19.14
C ARG A 123 12.86 -31.19 17.83
N ALA A 124 12.09 -31.32 16.76
CA ALA A 124 12.56 -31.61 15.41
C ALA A 124 13.72 -30.67 15.02
N ALA A 125 14.85 -31.26 14.67
CA ALA A 125 15.96 -30.57 14.03
C ALA A 125 15.47 -29.97 12.70
N GLY A 126 15.60 -28.65 12.56
CA GLY A 126 15.33 -27.95 11.31
C GLY A 126 16.33 -28.39 10.24
N SER A 127 15.80 -28.71 9.06
CA SER A 127 16.59 -28.90 7.84
C SER A 127 17.37 -27.62 7.50
N PRO A 128 18.63 -27.71 7.06
CA PRO A 128 19.34 -26.57 6.51
C PRO A 128 18.71 -26.16 5.18
N VAL A 129 18.23 -24.92 5.09
CA VAL A 129 17.78 -24.30 3.84
C VAL A 129 19.02 -24.08 2.96
N ALA A 130 19.05 -24.74 1.81
CA ALA A 130 20.09 -24.56 0.80
C ALA A 130 19.99 -23.16 0.17
N ALA A 131 21.11 -22.45 0.14
CA ALA A 131 21.25 -21.16 -0.52
C ALA A 131 21.02 -21.30 -2.04
N PRO A 132 20.21 -20.44 -2.69
CA PRO A 132 20.09 -20.45 -4.14
C PRO A 132 21.37 -19.92 -4.80
N ALA A 133 21.87 -20.68 -5.76
CA ALA A 133 23.02 -20.31 -6.58
C ALA A 133 22.73 -19.05 -7.41
N LEU A 134 23.66 -18.09 -7.36
CA LEU A 134 23.66 -16.88 -8.18
C LEU A 134 23.67 -17.25 -9.67
N ARG A 135 22.61 -16.83 -10.37
CA ARG A 135 22.49 -16.96 -11.83
C ARG A 135 23.18 -15.76 -12.47
N THR A 136 24.30 -16.00 -13.15
CA THR A 136 24.97 -15.00 -14.00
C THR A 136 24.09 -14.63 -15.19
N VAL A 137 23.75 -13.34 -15.31
CA VAL A 137 23.04 -12.77 -16.47
C VAL A 137 24.10 -12.35 -17.51
N PRO A 138 23.98 -12.72 -18.79
CA PRO A 138 24.90 -12.26 -19.82
C PRO A 138 24.71 -10.76 -20.11
N ALA A 139 25.82 -10.08 -20.39
CA ALA A 139 25.86 -8.68 -20.78
C ALA A 139 25.10 -8.46 -22.10
N VAL A 140 24.06 -7.62 -22.05
CA VAL A 140 23.38 -7.11 -23.23
C VAL A 140 24.17 -5.91 -23.76
N THR A 141 24.76 -6.08 -24.94
CA THR A 141 25.33 -4.99 -25.73
C THR A 141 24.21 -4.09 -26.25
N VAL A 142 24.19 -2.85 -25.77
CA VAL A 142 23.28 -1.79 -26.24
C VAL A 142 23.73 -1.32 -27.63
N GLY A 143 22.91 -1.61 -28.65
CA GLY A 143 23.01 -0.98 -29.96
C GLY A 143 22.21 0.33 -29.95
N ALA A 144 22.90 1.46 -30.12
CA ALA A 144 22.28 2.77 -30.27
C ALA A 144 21.47 2.87 -31.59
N PRO A 145 20.23 3.40 -31.58
CA PRO A 145 19.52 3.72 -32.81
C PRO A 145 20.01 5.05 -33.42
N PRO A 146 20.01 5.20 -34.75
CA PRO A 146 20.41 6.43 -35.41
C PRO A 146 19.36 7.54 -35.24
N VAL A 147 19.82 8.71 -34.80
CA VAL A 147 19.06 9.96 -34.76
C VAL A 147 18.83 10.45 -36.19
N GLN A 148 17.57 10.54 -36.62
CA GLN A 148 17.19 11.24 -37.85
C GLN A 148 16.85 12.70 -37.52
N THR A 149 17.69 13.60 -38.01
CA THR A 149 17.50 15.05 -37.98
C THR A 149 16.44 15.44 -39.02
N ALA A 150 15.22 15.75 -38.57
CA ALA A 150 14.19 16.33 -39.43
C ALA A 150 14.47 17.84 -39.61
N ALA A 151 14.72 18.23 -40.86
CA ALA A 151 14.94 19.59 -41.29
C ALA A 151 13.66 20.44 -41.23
N ARG A 152 13.85 21.69 -40.84
CA ARG A 152 12.90 22.79 -40.74
C ARG A 152 12.44 23.22 -42.14
N ALA A 153 11.14 23.39 -42.37
CA ALA A 153 10.61 24.05 -43.56
C ALA A 153 9.64 25.16 -43.13
N ASP A 154 9.90 26.37 -43.63
CA ASP A 154 9.11 27.59 -43.44
C ASP A 154 7.73 27.53 -44.13
N PRO A 155 6.74 28.31 -43.68
CA PRO A 155 5.42 28.38 -44.30
C PRO A 155 5.34 29.47 -45.40
N PRO A 156 4.64 29.25 -46.52
CA PRO A 156 4.19 30.32 -47.38
C PRO A 156 2.75 30.74 -47.11
N ALA A 157 2.55 32.06 -47.14
CA ALA A 157 1.28 32.75 -47.07
C ALA A 157 0.55 32.78 -48.42
N GLY A 158 -0.79 32.72 -48.36
CA GLY A 158 -1.73 33.53 -49.13
C GLY A 158 -1.79 33.39 -50.66
N GLY A 159 -2.92 32.87 -51.17
CA GLY A 159 -3.36 33.10 -52.55
C GLY A 159 -4.38 32.09 -53.06
N GLU A 160 -5.67 32.43 -53.01
CA GLU A 160 -6.72 31.91 -53.93
C GLU A 160 -7.02 33.00 -55.00
N PRO A 161 -7.81 32.79 -56.08
CA PRO A 161 -8.53 31.59 -56.55
C PRO A 161 -8.44 31.31 -58.09
N SER A 162 -9.17 30.27 -58.50
CA SER A 162 -9.76 29.99 -59.84
C SER A 162 -8.90 29.38 -60.95
N ALA A 163 -9.20 28.12 -61.30
CA ALA A 163 -9.67 27.74 -62.64
C ALA A 163 -10.12 26.26 -62.69
N GLU A 164 -11.33 26.08 -63.18
CA GLU A 164 -11.87 25.00 -64.02
C GLU A 164 -10.87 23.94 -64.54
N ALA A 165 -11.19 22.65 -64.35
CA ALA A 165 -11.33 21.67 -65.44
C ALA A 165 -11.33 20.20 -64.91
N GLU A 166 -12.45 19.54 -65.20
CA GLU A 166 -12.49 18.22 -65.84
C GLU A 166 -12.20 16.95 -65.01
N ALA A 167 -13.28 16.20 -64.82
CA ALA A 167 -13.34 14.87 -64.23
C ALA A 167 -12.67 13.79 -65.10
N PRO A 168 -12.19 12.71 -64.46
CA PRO A 168 -12.34 11.39 -65.06
C PRO A 168 -13.20 10.48 -64.17
N LYS A 169 -14.23 9.92 -64.83
CA LYS A 169 -15.11 8.86 -64.35
C LYS A 169 -14.26 7.67 -63.89
N ARG A 170 -14.08 7.52 -62.58
CA ARG A 170 -13.49 6.33 -61.98
C ARG A 170 -14.60 5.38 -61.56
N THR A 171 -14.63 4.26 -62.27
CA THR A 171 -15.51 3.11 -62.08
C THR A 171 -15.67 2.73 -60.61
N LEU A 172 -16.92 2.80 -60.13
CA LEU A 172 -17.36 2.22 -58.87
C LEU A 172 -17.24 0.69 -58.95
N ARG A 173 -16.07 0.14 -58.61
CA ARG A 173 -15.95 -1.26 -58.21
C ARG A 173 -16.41 -1.36 -56.76
N SER A 174 -17.70 -1.66 -56.61
CA SER A 174 -18.27 -2.20 -55.38
C SER A 174 -17.54 -3.50 -55.04
N ALA A 175 -16.63 -3.43 -54.08
CA ALA A 175 -16.11 -4.58 -53.36
C ALA A 175 -16.41 -4.36 -51.89
N ALA A 176 -17.47 -5.03 -51.44
CA ALA A 176 -17.83 -5.22 -50.04
C ALA A 176 -16.58 -5.38 -49.16
N HIS A 177 -16.28 -4.35 -48.37
CA HIS A 177 -15.38 -4.42 -47.23
C HIS A 177 -16.14 -3.93 -46.00
N SER A 178 -17.09 -4.76 -45.59
CA SER A 178 -17.74 -4.63 -44.29
C SER A 178 -16.80 -5.19 -43.22
N ALA A 179 -16.12 -4.27 -42.49
CA ALA A 179 -15.30 -4.42 -41.27
C ALA A 179 -13.85 -4.96 -41.42
N PRO A 180 -12.84 -4.47 -40.62
CA PRO A 180 -12.99 -3.93 -39.27
C PRO A 180 -12.28 -2.58 -39.02
N ARG A 181 -13.02 -1.47 -39.09
CA ARG A 181 -12.56 -0.17 -38.54
C ARG A 181 -12.31 -0.20 -37.02
N ARG A 182 -12.82 -1.21 -36.29
CA ARG A 182 -12.57 -1.40 -34.85
C ARG A 182 -11.12 -1.78 -34.53
N SER A 183 -10.40 -2.41 -35.46
CA SER A 183 -9.00 -2.84 -35.24
C SER A 183 -8.03 -1.66 -35.16
N GLY A 184 -8.31 -0.56 -35.88
CA GLY A 184 -7.49 0.64 -35.87
C GLY A 184 -7.55 1.41 -34.55
N ALA A 185 -8.75 1.58 -33.98
CA ALA A 185 -8.93 2.29 -32.70
C ALA A 185 -8.31 1.55 -31.51
N SER A 186 -8.39 0.21 -31.49
CA SER A 186 -7.70 -0.59 -30.47
C SER A 186 -6.18 -0.56 -30.64
N ALA A 187 -5.69 -0.55 -31.89
CA ALA A 187 -4.26 -0.47 -32.18
C ALA A 187 -3.66 0.89 -31.80
N THR A 188 -4.35 2.00 -32.10
CA THR A 188 -3.90 3.35 -31.69
C THR A 188 -3.94 3.51 -30.17
N ALA A 189 -4.97 2.99 -29.49
CA ALA A 189 -5.03 3.00 -28.03
C ALA A 189 -3.91 2.17 -27.38
N ALA A 190 -3.53 1.04 -27.99
CA ALA A 190 -2.39 0.24 -27.52
C ALA A 190 -1.06 0.98 -27.74
N GLN A 191 -0.89 1.65 -28.87
CA GLN A 191 0.29 2.46 -29.16
C GLN A 191 0.44 3.64 -28.21
N LEU A 192 -0.66 4.33 -27.87
CA LEU A 192 -0.66 5.41 -26.88
C LEU A 192 -0.26 4.89 -25.48
N ARG A 193 -0.80 3.75 -25.07
CA ARG A 193 -0.45 3.11 -23.78
C ARG A 193 1.03 2.71 -23.72
N ALA A 194 1.57 2.17 -24.82
CA ALA A 194 2.99 1.85 -24.91
C ALA A 194 3.86 3.11 -24.79
N ALA A 195 3.53 4.17 -25.55
CA ALA A 195 4.25 5.44 -25.48
C ALA A 195 4.17 6.10 -24.10
N GLN A 196 3.03 6.00 -23.42
CA GLN A 196 2.87 6.48 -22.05
C GLN A 196 3.72 5.68 -21.06
N ALA A 197 3.79 4.36 -21.20
CA ALA A 197 4.65 3.51 -20.38
C ALA A 197 6.13 3.85 -20.59
N ASP A 198 6.54 4.02 -21.85
CA ASP A 198 7.91 4.42 -22.19
C ASP A 198 8.27 5.79 -21.61
N TYR A 199 7.34 6.76 -21.70
CA TYR A 199 7.52 8.09 -21.12
C TYR A 199 7.66 8.05 -19.59
N VAL A 200 6.79 7.30 -18.90
CA VAL A 200 6.86 7.14 -17.44
C VAL A 200 8.16 6.43 -17.03
N SER A 201 8.59 5.42 -17.79
CA SER A 201 9.87 4.74 -17.58
C SER A 201 11.04 5.72 -17.72
N ALA A 202 11.07 6.50 -18.80
CA ALA A 202 12.11 7.50 -19.02
C ALA A 202 12.15 8.57 -17.93
N LEU A 203 10.99 9.01 -17.42
CA LEU A 203 10.92 9.91 -16.27
C LEU A 203 11.48 9.27 -15.00
N SER A 204 11.23 7.99 -14.77
CA SER A 204 11.75 7.29 -13.59
C SER A 204 13.26 7.12 -13.64
N GLU A 205 13.81 6.83 -14.82
CA GLU A 205 15.26 6.76 -15.04
C GLU A 205 15.92 8.14 -14.95
N TYR A 206 15.29 9.17 -15.51
CA TYR A 206 15.76 10.54 -15.32
C TYR A 206 15.73 10.92 -13.84
N ALA A 207 14.66 10.58 -13.12
CA ALA A 207 14.55 10.88 -11.70
C ALA A 207 15.61 10.15 -10.86
N SER A 208 15.97 8.91 -11.19
CA SER A 208 17.03 8.19 -10.46
C SER A 208 18.43 8.79 -10.71
N VAL A 209 18.67 9.34 -11.91
CA VAL A 209 19.92 10.04 -12.24
C VAL A 209 19.94 11.46 -11.67
N ALA A 210 18.79 12.15 -11.68
CA ALA A 210 18.63 13.52 -11.22
C ALA A 210 18.49 13.64 -9.70
N ASP A 211 18.13 12.56 -9.01
CA ASP A 211 18.21 12.47 -7.55
C ASP A 211 19.69 12.35 -7.16
N ASP A 212 20.45 13.42 -7.40
CA ASP A 212 21.86 13.51 -7.02
C ASP A 212 21.91 13.35 -5.50
N GLU A 213 22.37 12.19 -5.03
CA GLU A 213 22.56 11.90 -3.60
C GLU A 213 23.48 12.92 -2.92
N ARG A 214 24.22 13.72 -3.71
CA ARG A 214 25.05 14.83 -3.24
C ARG A 214 24.30 16.14 -3.00
N ALA A 215 23.02 16.24 -3.38
CA ALA A 215 22.25 17.45 -3.09
C ALA A 215 22.03 17.56 -1.58
N ASP A 216 22.39 18.72 -1.02
CA ASP A 216 22.24 19.02 0.40
C ASP A 216 20.80 18.72 0.85
N PRO A 217 20.60 17.81 1.84
CA PRO A 217 19.26 17.44 2.32
C PRO A 217 18.48 18.64 2.85
N VAL A 218 19.15 19.70 3.34
CA VAL A 218 18.51 20.94 3.80
C VAL A 218 17.89 21.71 2.64
N VAL A 219 18.61 21.83 1.52
CA VAL A 219 18.11 22.51 0.31
C VAL A 219 16.93 21.74 -0.27
N ARG A 220 17.02 20.41 -0.30
CA ARG A 220 15.92 19.53 -0.73
C ARG A 220 14.69 19.69 0.15
N LEU A 221 14.86 19.75 1.47
CA LEU A 221 13.76 19.97 2.40
C LEU A 221 13.08 21.32 2.17
N ALA A 222 13.87 22.40 2.01
CA ALA A 222 13.33 23.73 1.71
C ALA A 222 12.50 23.76 0.41
N ALA A 223 12.95 23.06 -0.63
CA ALA A 223 12.19 22.92 -1.87
C ALA A 223 10.86 22.16 -1.66
N LEU A 224 10.87 21.06 -0.89
CA LEU A 224 9.68 20.29 -0.56
C LEU A 224 8.68 21.11 0.27
N GLU A 225 9.14 21.89 1.24
CA GLU A 225 8.28 22.80 2.01
C GLU A 225 7.63 23.87 1.12
N GLY A 226 8.38 24.41 0.15
CA GLY A 226 7.85 25.32 -0.86
C GLY A 226 6.74 24.67 -1.69
N LEU A 227 6.95 23.42 -2.13
CA LEU A 227 5.96 22.67 -2.89
C LEU A 227 4.69 22.36 -2.07
N VAL A 228 4.84 21.96 -0.80
CA VAL A 228 3.71 21.72 0.12
C VAL A 228 2.91 23.00 0.33
N ARG A 229 3.57 24.15 0.50
CA ARG A 229 2.90 25.45 0.64
C ARG A 229 2.14 25.82 -0.63
N ALA A 230 2.76 25.67 -1.80
CA ALA A 230 2.16 25.98 -3.08
C ALA A 230 0.93 25.10 -3.40
N THR A 231 1.05 23.79 -3.16
CA THR A 231 -0.04 22.83 -3.40
C THR A 231 -1.19 23.02 -2.42
N ARG A 232 -0.93 23.39 -1.15
CA ARG A 232 -1.98 23.77 -0.20
C ARG A 232 -2.77 24.99 -0.66
N THR A 233 -2.08 26.05 -1.09
CA THR A 233 -2.76 27.24 -1.64
C THR A 233 -3.55 26.93 -2.92
N ALA A 234 -3.11 25.94 -3.71
CA ALA A 234 -3.87 25.47 -4.87
C ALA A 234 -5.12 24.68 -4.44
N LEU A 235 -5.03 23.80 -3.44
CA LEU A 235 -6.15 23.06 -2.87
C LEU A 235 -7.21 23.97 -2.24
N GLU A 236 -6.80 25.08 -1.61
CA GLU A 236 -7.74 26.08 -1.10
C GLU A 236 -8.62 26.70 -2.19
N ARG A 237 -8.12 26.76 -3.44
CA ARG A 237 -8.88 27.26 -4.60
C ARG A 237 -9.69 26.17 -5.30
N ALA A 238 -9.23 24.92 -5.25
CA ALA A 238 -9.82 23.78 -5.93
C ALA A 238 -9.77 22.53 -5.03
N PRO A 239 -10.65 22.44 -4.02
CA PRO A 239 -10.58 21.39 -3.00
C PRO A 239 -10.88 19.99 -3.56
N GLU A 240 -11.60 19.91 -4.67
CA GLU A 240 -11.99 18.64 -5.31
C GLU A 240 -11.08 18.23 -6.48
N ASP A 241 -9.95 18.92 -6.70
CA ASP A 241 -9.01 18.56 -7.76
C ASP A 241 -8.14 17.35 -7.35
N PRO A 242 -8.34 16.16 -7.95
CA PRO A 242 -7.62 14.95 -7.55
C PRO A 242 -6.12 15.03 -7.90
N VAL A 243 -5.74 15.80 -8.92
CA VAL A 243 -4.36 15.94 -9.37
C VAL A 243 -3.57 16.76 -8.35
N ILE A 244 -4.12 17.90 -7.93
CA ILE A 244 -3.48 18.75 -6.92
C ILE A 244 -3.36 18.00 -5.58
N ASN A 245 -4.40 17.26 -5.19
CA ASN A 245 -4.37 16.44 -3.98
C ASN A 245 -3.26 15.37 -4.05
N GLY A 246 -3.11 14.70 -5.20
CA GLY A 246 -2.03 13.75 -5.44
C GLY A 246 -0.64 14.38 -5.28
N TYR A 247 -0.41 15.56 -5.85
CA TYR A 247 0.86 16.29 -5.70
C TYR A 247 1.13 16.70 -4.25
N TYR A 248 0.11 17.15 -3.52
CA TYR A 248 0.25 17.52 -2.10
C TYR A 248 0.68 16.32 -1.25
N LEU A 249 -0.01 15.18 -1.39
CA LEU A 249 0.31 13.97 -0.63
C LEU A 249 1.70 13.43 -0.97
N ALA A 250 2.07 13.43 -2.25
CA ALA A 250 3.41 13.01 -2.68
C ALA A 250 4.51 13.92 -2.12
N ALA A 251 4.28 15.24 -2.10
CA ALA A 251 5.22 16.21 -1.53
C ALA A 251 5.38 16.02 -0.01
N MET A 252 4.27 15.82 0.71
CA MET A 252 4.27 15.52 2.15
C MET A 252 5.06 14.24 2.47
N GLY A 253 4.79 13.15 1.75
CA GLY A 253 5.51 11.88 1.95
C GLY A 253 7.02 12.01 1.72
N LYS A 254 7.43 12.73 0.67
CA LYS A 254 8.86 13.01 0.40
C LYS A 254 9.50 13.88 1.48
N ARG A 255 8.77 14.87 2.01
CA ARG A 255 9.27 15.73 3.10
C ARG A 255 9.55 14.91 4.35
N ASP A 256 8.60 14.08 4.75
CA ASP A 256 8.71 13.28 5.97
C ASP A 256 9.82 12.22 5.84
N ALA A 257 9.96 11.58 4.67
CA ALA A 257 11.08 10.68 4.38
C ALA A 257 12.45 11.38 4.44
N THR A 258 12.53 12.64 3.98
CA THR A 258 13.76 13.45 4.04
C THR A 258 14.13 13.79 5.49
N LEU A 259 13.15 14.20 6.30
CA LEU A 259 13.34 14.47 7.73
C LEU A 259 13.82 13.23 8.49
N GLN A 260 13.24 12.06 8.21
CA GLN A 260 13.67 10.80 8.81
C GLN A 260 15.11 10.44 8.43
N ARG A 261 15.50 10.66 7.17
CA ARG A 261 16.88 10.44 6.71
C ARG A 261 17.85 11.34 7.46
N MET A 262 17.51 12.63 7.61
CA MET A 262 18.33 13.61 8.35
C MET A 262 18.46 13.22 9.83
N ALA A 263 17.37 12.78 10.46
CA ALA A 263 17.38 12.32 11.85
C ALA A 263 18.33 11.12 12.02
N ARG A 264 18.25 10.10 11.14
CA ARG A 264 19.14 8.94 11.18
C ARG A 264 20.60 9.31 10.97
N SER A 265 20.91 10.18 10.00
CA SER A 265 22.30 10.63 9.78
C SER A 265 22.88 11.43 10.94
N SER A 266 22.03 12.17 11.67
CA SER A 266 22.48 12.93 12.85
C SER A 266 22.85 12.01 14.02
N GLU A 267 22.19 10.86 14.17
CA GLU A 267 22.51 9.88 15.21
C GLU A 267 23.84 9.16 14.93
N GLU A 268 24.15 8.87 13.66
CA GLU A 268 25.42 8.23 13.25
C GLU A 268 26.64 9.13 13.42
N THR A 269 26.47 10.46 13.38
CA THR A 269 27.60 11.40 13.43
C THR A 269 28.19 11.55 14.84
N TRP A 270 27.48 11.11 15.89
CA TRP A 270 27.83 11.31 17.31
C TRP A 270 28.69 10.20 17.96
N TYR A 271 29.22 9.25 17.19
CA TYR A 271 30.21 8.25 17.64
C TYR A 271 31.54 8.40 16.92
#